data_AF-A0A7C7SYI6-F1
#
_entry.id   AF-A0A7C7SYI6-F1
#
_cell.length_a   1.000
_cell.length_b   1.000
_cell.length_c   1.000
_cell.angle_alpha   90.00
_cell.angle_beta   90.00
_cell.angle_gamma   90.00
#
_symmetry.space_group_name_H-M   'P 1'
#
loop_
_entity.id
_entity.type
_entity.pdbx_description
1 polymer ?
#
loop_
_entity_poly.entity_id
_entity_poly.type
_entity_poly.pdbx_seq_one_letter_code
_entity_poly.pdbx_strand_id
1 'polypeptide(L)'
;MRLFAALCVLAARVVARLIQRLLRHIQRVSAAIVHMAARWDGPRFAATRLDVGQWGEWWAASALKRRGYRVLFRRWSDGAGELDLVAWKRDRLIFVEVKARRGSVQHNDHRACQRLADDAVQAVDLEKQRRITRAALRFKKKHRLLGYPTRFDIVVVVATDPLRPVIQHWENAFDAVGDLDSMY
;
A
#
# COMPACT_ATOMS: atom_id res chain seq x y z
N MET A 1 29.82 9.22 45.86
CA MET A 1 28.61 10.04 45.56
C MET A 1 28.65 10.78 44.22
N ARG A 2 29.71 11.53 43.88
CA ARG A 2 29.74 12.37 42.65
C ARG A 2 29.69 11.59 41.31
N LEU A 3 30.34 10.42 41.22
CA LEU A 3 30.33 9.59 40.01
C LEU A 3 28.93 9.03 39.68
N PHE A 4 28.16 8.64 40.70
CA PHE A 4 26.83 8.06 40.51
C PHE A 4 25.83 9.11 39.98
N ALA A 5 25.89 10.33 40.54
CA ALA A 5 25.09 11.46 40.06
C ALA A 5 25.44 11.83 38.60
N ALA A 6 26.73 11.82 38.24
CA ALA A 6 27.16 12.09 36.86
C ALA A 6 26.67 11.03 35.86
N LEU A 7 26.69 9.74 36.25
CA LEU A 7 26.20 8.63 35.44
C LEU A 7 24.67 8.70 35.23
N CYS A 8 23.91 9.03 36.29
CA CYS A 8 22.46 9.22 36.19
C CYS A 8 22.09 10.38 35.25
N VAL A 9 22.80 11.51 35.32
CA VAL A 9 22.57 12.66 34.43
C VAL A 9 22.92 12.30 32.98
N LEU A 10 23.98 11.54 32.75
CA LEU A 10 24.36 11.06 31.42
C LEU A 10 23.31 10.09 30.84
N ALA A 11 22.85 9.13 31.64
CA ALA A 11 21.80 8.19 31.25
C ALA A 11 20.48 8.90 30.91
N ALA A 12 20.06 9.86 31.75
CA ALA A 12 18.86 10.67 31.49
C ALA A 12 18.99 11.49 30.20
N ARG A 13 20.17 12.04 29.91
CA ARG A 13 20.45 12.74 28.64
C ARG A 13 20.41 11.81 27.43
N VAL A 14 20.88 10.57 27.56
CA VAL A 14 20.82 9.56 26.48
C VAL A 14 19.37 9.15 26.23
N VAL A 15 18.60 8.84 27.27
CA VAL A 15 17.18 8.49 27.18
C VAL A 15 16.37 9.65 26.59
N ALA A 16 16.59 10.88 27.03
CA ALA A 16 15.93 12.06 26.47
C ALA A 16 16.24 12.26 24.99
N ARG A 17 17.50 12.05 24.55
CA ARG A 17 17.86 12.10 23.12
C ARG A 17 17.18 11.00 22.31
N LEU A 18 17.06 9.79 22.87
CA LEU A 18 16.35 8.66 22.23
C LEU A 18 14.86 8.96 22.10
N ILE A 19 14.21 9.44 23.16
CA ILE A 19 12.80 9.87 23.14
C ILE A 19 12.59 11.00 22.13
N GLN A 20 13.44 12.03 22.12
CA GLN A 20 13.35 13.11 21.13
C GLN A 20 13.58 12.63 19.69
N ARG A 21 14.45 11.65 19.47
CA ARG A 21 14.62 11.01 18.14
C ARG A 21 13.35 10.26 17.75
N LEU A 22 12.77 9.49 18.67
CA LEU A 22 11.52 8.75 18.47
C LEU A 22 10.34 9.69 18.19
N LEU A 23 10.16 10.75 18.98
CA LEU A 23 9.11 11.75 18.79
C LEU A 23 9.25 12.47 17.45
N ARG A 24 10.47 12.88 17.06
CA ARG A 24 10.72 13.48 15.73
C ARG A 24 10.46 12.49 14.60
N HIS A 25 10.73 11.20 14.80
CA HIS A 25 10.43 10.16 13.83
C HIS A 25 8.91 9.99 13.67
N ILE A 26 8.17 9.81 14.78
CA ILE A 26 6.70 9.73 14.81
C ILE A 26 6.05 10.95 14.18
N GLN A 27 6.52 12.16 14.52
CA GLN A 27 6.01 13.41 13.95
C GLN A 27 6.28 13.52 12.45
N ARG A 28 7.47 13.12 11.96
CA ARG A 28 7.78 13.13 10.52
C ARG A 28 6.94 12.12 9.74
N VAL A 29 6.75 10.91 10.28
CA VAL A 29 5.88 9.88 9.67
C VAL A 29 4.44 10.36 9.63
N SER A 30 3.94 10.83 10.76
CA SER A 30 2.57 11.31 10.89
C SER A 30 2.33 12.50 9.96
N ALA A 31 3.25 13.46 9.90
CA ALA A 31 3.15 14.60 9.00
C ALA A 31 3.27 14.21 7.51
N ALA A 32 4.21 13.34 7.14
CA ALA A 32 4.33 12.85 5.77
C ALA A 32 3.05 12.14 5.34
N ILE A 33 2.52 11.27 6.20
CA ILE A 33 1.32 10.53 5.88
C ILE A 33 0.06 11.40 5.90
N VAL A 34 -0.09 12.32 6.85
CA VAL A 34 -1.21 13.29 6.88
C VAL A 34 -1.15 14.17 5.64
N HIS A 35 0.02 14.66 5.25
CA HIS A 35 0.19 15.47 4.03
C HIS A 35 -0.10 14.68 2.76
N MET A 36 0.30 13.40 2.69
CA MET A 36 0.01 12.51 1.56
C MET A 36 -1.49 12.17 1.49
N ALA A 37 -2.12 11.88 2.64
CA ALA A 37 -3.55 11.61 2.72
C ALA A 37 -4.41 12.86 2.43
N ALA A 38 -3.92 14.07 2.71
CA ALA A 38 -4.59 15.32 2.39
C ALA A 38 -4.63 15.64 0.88
N ARG A 39 -3.80 14.99 0.05
CA ARG A 39 -3.88 15.04 -1.42
C ARG A 39 -4.95 14.11 -1.99
N TRP A 40 -5.78 13.52 -1.13
CA TRP A 40 -6.93 12.73 -1.55
C TRP A 40 -8.05 13.65 -2.07
N ASP A 41 -8.10 13.82 -3.38
CA ASP A 41 -9.30 14.29 -4.06
C ASP A 41 -10.29 13.12 -4.13
N GLY A 42 -11.47 13.31 -3.53
CA GLY A 42 -12.60 12.40 -3.66
C GLY A 42 -12.95 12.09 -5.12
N PRO A 43 -13.77 11.07 -5.38
CA PRO A 43 -14.09 10.67 -6.74
C PRO A 43 -14.78 11.79 -7.54
N ARG A 44 -14.26 12.09 -8.73
CA ARG A 44 -15.00 12.78 -9.80
C ARG A 44 -15.76 11.69 -10.57
N PHE A 45 -17.05 11.56 -10.32
CA PHE A 45 -17.91 10.60 -11.02
C PHE A 45 -18.44 11.21 -12.31
N ALA A 46 -18.16 10.58 -13.45
CA ALA A 46 -18.88 10.80 -14.71
C ALA A 46 -19.54 9.48 -15.12
N ALA A 47 -20.85 9.52 -15.37
CA ALA A 47 -21.72 8.35 -15.55
C ALA A 47 -21.67 7.73 -16.96
N THR A 48 -20.50 7.64 -17.59
CA THR A 48 -20.34 7.08 -18.94
C THR A 48 -19.12 6.17 -19.01
N ARG A 49 -19.30 4.95 -19.55
CA ARG A 49 -18.32 3.84 -19.66
C ARG A 49 -17.29 3.81 -18.53
N LEU A 50 -17.63 3.15 -17.41
CA LEU A 50 -16.64 2.83 -16.39
C LEU A 50 -15.46 2.09 -17.04
N ASP A 51 -14.30 2.72 -17.07
CA ASP A 51 -13.04 2.00 -17.21
C ASP A 51 -12.97 1.05 -16.01
N VAL A 52 -13.02 -0.25 -16.32
CA VAL A 52 -13.09 -1.34 -15.35
C VAL A 52 -11.92 -1.26 -14.36
N GLY A 53 -10.78 -0.73 -14.80
CA GLY A 53 -9.63 -0.46 -13.94
C GLY A 53 -9.94 0.58 -12.86
N GLN A 54 -10.53 1.72 -13.23
CA GLN A 54 -10.84 2.79 -12.27
C GLN A 54 -11.90 2.39 -11.25
N TRP A 55 -12.92 1.68 -11.72
CA TRP A 55 -13.98 1.12 -10.87
C TRP A 55 -13.40 0.09 -9.89
N GLY A 56 -12.54 -0.81 -10.37
CA GLY A 56 -11.89 -1.81 -9.51
C GLY A 56 -11.00 -1.18 -8.45
N GLU A 57 -10.20 -0.17 -8.83
CA GLU A 57 -9.34 0.55 -7.89
C GLU A 57 -10.14 1.27 -6.80
N TRP A 58 -11.29 1.84 -7.14
CA TRP A 58 -12.18 2.47 -6.14
C TRP A 58 -12.69 1.45 -5.12
N TRP A 59 -13.15 0.29 -5.59
CA TRP A 59 -13.62 -0.78 -4.73
C TRP A 59 -12.51 -1.38 -3.88
N ALA A 60 -11.32 -1.60 -4.45
CA ALA A 60 -10.14 -2.06 -3.75
C ALA A 60 -9.73 -1.09 -2.63
N ALA A 61 -9.60 0.20 -2.93
CA ALA A 61 -9.27 1.22 -1.94
C ALA A 61 -10.31 1.29 -0.81
N SER A 62 -11.59 1.20 -1.15
CA SER A 62 -12.69 1.20 -0.17
C SER A 62 -12.67 -0.03 0.73
N ALA A 63 -12.40 -1.22 0.17
CA ALA A 63 -12.27 -2.45 0.93
C ALA A 63 -11.06 -2.42 1.88
N LEU A 64 -9.91 -1.91 1.41
CA LEU A 64 -8.71 -1.75 2.23
C LEU A 64 -8.97 -0.76 3.38
N LYS A 65 -9.62 0.38 3.13
CA LYS A 65 -10.01 1.33 4.19
C LYS A 65 -10.85 0.67 5.29
N ARG A 66 -11.87 -0.11 4.91
CA ARG A 66 -12.68 -0.89 5.87
C ARG A 66 -11.88 -1.91 6.67
N ARG A 67 -10.76 -2.40 6.13
CA ARG A 67 -9.82 -3.33 6.79
C ARG A 67 -8.68 -2.64 7.56
N GLY A 68 -8.82 -1.33 7.84
CA GLY A 68 -7.88 -0.56 8.65
C GLY A 68 -6.62 -0.10 7.92
N TYR A 69 -6.62 -0.12 6.58
CA TYR A 69 -5.56 0.49 5.80
C TYR A 69 -5.81 1.99 5.65
N ARG A 70 -4.74 2.77 5.70
CA ARG A 70 -4.77 4.17 5.28
C ARG A 70 -4.22 4.27 3.85
N VAL A 71 -5.10 4.45 2.88
CA VAL A 71 -4.72 4.66 1.47
C VAL A 71 -4.07 6.03 1.32
N LEU A 72 -2.83 6.05 0.86
CA LEU A 72 -1.99 7.25 0.68
C LEU A 72 -2.08 7.80 -0.74
N PHE A 73 -2.06 6.92 -1.74
CA PHE A 73 -2.11 7.26 -3.16
C PHE A 73 -2.93 6.26 -3.95
N ARG A 74 -3.47 6.76 -5.06
CA ARG A 74 -4.18 6.03 -6.12
C ARG A 74 -3.55 6.44 -7.45
N ARG A 75 -3.24 5.49 -8.33
CA ARG A 75 -2.55 5.70 -9.62
C ARG A 75 -1.32 6.61 -9.48
N TRP A 76 -0.39 6.26 -8.60
CA TRP A 76 0.86 6.99 -8.55
C TRP A 76 1.71 6.64 -9.77
N SER A 77 2.27 7.66 -10.43
CA SER A 77 3.18 7.50 -11.56
C SER A 77 4.30 8.52 -11.47
N ASP A 78 5.49 8.12 -11.89
CA ASP A 78 6.64 9.02 -12.09
C ASP A 78 7.14 9.03 -13.53
N GLY A 79 6.31 8.57 -14.48
CA GLY A 79 6.65 8.46 -15.90
C GLY A 79 7.49 7.23 -16.25
N ALA A 80 8.27 6.70 -15.31
CA ALA A 80 9.07 5.48 -15.49
C ALA A 80 8.38 4.21 -14.97
N GLY A 81 7.21 4.35 -14.36
CA GLY A 81 6.43 3.25 -13.81
C GLY A 81 5.27 3.74 -12.95
N GLU A 82 4.42 2.80 -12.58
CA GLU A 82 3.12 3.09 -11.99
C GLU A 82 2.85 2.16 -10.79
N LEU A 83 2.05 2.66 -9.86
CA LEU A 83 1.55 1.95 -8.68
C LEU A 83 0.05 2.23 -8.55
N ASP A 84 -0.78 1.19 -8.59
CA ASP A 84 -2.24 1.35 -8.53
C ASP A 84 -2.66 1.94 -7.19
N LEU A 85 -2.23 1.36 -6.07
CA LEU A 85 -2.46 1.89 -4.73
C LEU A 85 -1.18 1.85 -3.90
N VAL A 86 -1.02 2.90 -3.09
CA VAL A 86 -0.06 2.90 -1.98
C VAL A 86 -0.84 3.11 -0.69
N ALA A 87 -0.65 2.23 0.28
CA ALA A 87 -1.33 2.27 1.55
C ALA A 87 -0.35 2.11 2.73
N TRP A 88 -0.86 2.41 3.91
CA TRP A 88 -0.14 2.28 5.17
C TRP A 88 -0.93 1.43 6.14
N LYS A 89 -0.27 0.44 6.76
CA LYS A 89 -0.85 -0.39 7.83
C LYS A 89 0.24 -0.93 8.72
N ARG A 90 0.07 -0.82 10.05
CA ARG A 90 0.98 -1.40 11.07
C ARG A 90 2.46 -1.09 10.80
N ASP A 91 2.77 0.19 10.57
CA ASP A 91 4.13 0.69 10.31
C ASP A 91 4.80 0.14 9.04
N ARG A 92 3.99 -0.31 8.07
CA ARG A 92 4.48 -0.80 6.77
C ARG A 92 3.87 -0.01 5.62
N LEU A 93 4.68 0.20 4.59
CA LEU A 93 4.21 0.62 3.28
C LEU A 93 3.69 -0.60 2.52
N ILE A 94 2.46 -0.49 2.03
CA ILE A 94 1.80 -1.55 1.28
C ILE A 94 1.59 -1.04 -0.14
N PHE A 95 2.23 -1.68 -1.10
CA PHE A 95 2.00 -1.42 -2.53
C PHE A 95 1.03 -2.47 -3.03
N VAL A 96 -0.10 -2.04 -3.57
CA VAL A 96 -1.18 -2.95 -3.97
C VAL A 96 -1.39 -2.83 -5.46
N GLU A 97 -1.24 -3.95 -6.16
CA GLU A 97 -1.69 -4.11 -7.54
C GLU A 97 -3.19 -4.46 -7.54
N VAL A 98 -3.98 -3.78 -8.37
CA VAL A 98 -5.42 -4.00 -8.47
C VAL A 98 -5.77 -4.67 -9.79
N LYS A 99 -6.40 -5.83 -9.70
CA LYS A 99 -6.90 -6.56 -10.87
C LYS A 99 -8.41 -6.50 -10.89
N ALA A 100 -8.96 -5.76 -11.84
CA ALA A 100 -10.39 -5.74 -12.08
C ALA A 100 -10.76 -6.72 -13.21
N ARG A 101 -11.83 -7.49 -13.00
CA ARG A 101 -12.37 -8.44 -13.98
C ARG A 101 -13.87 -8.26 -14.10
N ARG A 102 -14.39 -8.31 -15.32
CA ARG A 102 -15.84 -8.49 -15.54
C ARG A 102 -16.13 -9.97 -15.33
N GLY A 103 -17.07 -10.29 -14.44
CA GLY A 103 -17.51 -11.65 -14.23
C GLY A 103 -18.71 -11.95 -15.13
N SER A 104 -18.61 -12.97 -15.99
CA SER A 104 -19.78 -13.61 -16.61
C SER A 104 -20.47 -14.58 -15.64
N VAL A 105 -20.05 -14.56 -14.37
CA VAL A 105 -20.34 -15.54 -13.34
C VAL A 105 -21.42 -14.98 -12.43
N GLN A 106 -22.38 -15.81 -12.02
CA GLN A 106 -23.42 -15.40 -11.08
C GLN A 106 -22.79 -14.99 -9.74
N HIS A 107 -23.31 -13.92 -9.14
CA HIS A 107 -22.79 -13.35 -7.89
C HIS A 107 -22.70 -14.36 -6.73
N ASN A 108 -23.58 -15.37 -6.71
CA ASN A 108 -23.62 -16.41 -5.68
C ASN A 108 -22.67 -17.59 -5.94
N ASP A 109 -22.02 -17.68 -7.10
CA ASP A 109 -21.03 -18.72 -7.39
C ASP A 109 -19.64 -18.33 -6.89
N HIS A 110 -19.47 -18.50 -5.58
CA HIS A 110 -18.25 -18.16 -4.86
C HIS A 110 -17.03 -18.92 -5.38
N ARG A 111 -17.21 -20.16 -5.89
CA ARG A 111 -16.10 -20.98 -6.41
C ARG A 111 -15.58 -20.43 -7.73
N ALA A 112 -16.47 -20.04 -8.63
CA ALA A 112 -16.06 -19.44 -9.89
C ALA A 112 -15.45 -18.03 -9.68
N CYS A 113 -15.96 -17.24 -8.73
CA CYS A 113 -15.30 -15.98 -8.34
C CYS A 113 -13.90 -16.19 -7.77
N GLN A 114 -13.69 -17.25 -6.96
CA GLN A 114 -12.37 -17.60 -6.43
C GLN A 114 -11.39 -17.94 -7.54
N ARG A 115 -11.77 -18.81 -8.49
CA ARG A 115 -10.91 -19.20 -9.62
C ARG A 115 -10.46 -18.01 -10.46
N LEU A 116 -11.39 -17.12 -10.82
CA LEU A 116 -11.06 -15.90 -11.56
C LEU A 116 -10.04 -15.01 -10.83
N ALA A 117 -10.08 -15.06 -9.49
CA ALA A 117 -9.23 -14.25 -8.67
C ALA A 117 -7.84 -14.90 -8.45
N ASP A 118 -7.79 -16.23 -8.29
CA ASP A 118 -6.54 -16.99 -8.29
C ASP A 118 -5.79 -16.83 -9.64
N ASP A 119 -6.50 -16.92 -10.78
CA ASP A 119 -5.92 -16.70 -12.11
C ASP A 119 -5.35 -15.28 -12.26
N ALA A 120 -6.03 -14.28 -11.69
CA ALA A 120 -5.58 -12.89 -11.73
C ALA A 120 -4.32 -12.64 -10.90
N VAL A 121 -4.14 -13.39 -9.80
CA VAL A 121 -2.93 -13.40 -8.98
C VAL A 121 -1.78 -14.05 -9.75
N GLN A 122 -2.00 -15.22 -10.37
CA GLN A 122 -1.00 -15.91 -11.18
C GLN A 122 -0.52 -15.08 -12.38
N ALA A 123 -1.37 -14.20 -12.91
CA ALA A 123 -1.02 -13.26 -13.98
C ALA A 123 -0.10 -12.10 -13.53
N VAL A 124 0.35 -12.07 -12.29
CA VAL A 124 1.41 -11.15 -11.82
C VAL A 124 2.74 -11.88 -11.88
N ASP A 125 3.24 -12.01 -13.11
CA ASP A 125 4.51 -12.66 -13.43
C ASP A 125 5.73 -11.90 -12.88
N LEU A 126 6.91 -12.53 -13.00
CA LEU A 126 8.18 -11.96 -12.52
C LEU A 126 8.52 -10.60 -13.15
N GLU A 127 8.15 -10.36 -14.40
CA GLU A 127 8.41 -9.08 -15.06
C GLU A 127 7.58 -7.97 -14.42
N LYS A 128 6.29 -8.24 -14.19
CA LYS A 128 5.38 -7.32 -13.53
C LYS A 128 5.79 -7.07 -12.09
N GLN A 129 6.17 -8.11 -11.34
CA GLN A 129 6.73 -7.99 -9.99
C GLN A 129 7.96 -7.08 -9.97
N ARG A 130 8.91 -7.25 -10.89
CA ARG A 130 10.10 -6.37 -11.03
C ARG A 130 9.70 -4.92 -11.33
N ARG A 131 8.71 -4.70 -12.19
CA ARG A 131 8.22 -3.34 -12.53
C ARG A 131 7.62 -2.65 -11.32
N ILE A 132 6.73 -3.32 -10.59
CA ILE A 132 6.09 -2.81 -9.38
C ILE A 132 7.15 -2.54 -8.31
N THR A 133 8.09 -3.48 -8.13
CA THR A 133 9.16 -3.34 -7.13
C THR A 133 10.05 -2.12 -7.41
N ARG A 134 10.45 -1.90 -8.68
CA ARG A 134 11.21 -0.69 -9.05
C ARG A 134 10.42 0.61 -8.84
N ALA A 135 9.14 0.62 -9.18
CA ALA A 135 8.27 1.78 -8.96
C ALA A 135 8.12 2.08 -7.46
N ALA A 136 7.93 1.05 -6.63
CA ALA A 136 7.92 1.16 -5.17
C ALA A 136 9.24 1.72 -4.61
N LEU A 137 10.40 1.34 -5.17
CA LEU A 137 11.68 1.88 -4.73
C LEU A 137 11.75 3.39 -4.97
N ARG A 138 11.36 3.81 -6.17
CA ARG A 138 11.36 5.23 -6.55
C ARG A 138 10.36 6.01 -5.71
N PHE A 139 9.19 5.44 -5.42
CA PHE A 139 8.24 6.01 -4.48
C PHE A 139 8.89 6.21 -3.09
N LYS A 140 9.48 5.16 -2.50
CA LYS A 140 10.16 5.25 -1.20
C LYS A 140 11.25 6.32 -1.21
N LYS A 141 12.10 6.37 -2.24
CA LYS A 141 13.16 7.38 -2.38
C LYS A 141 12.59 8.80 -2.44
N LYS A 142 11.62 9.04 -3.35
CA LYS A 142 10.99 10.35 -3.55
C LYS A 142 10.34 10.89 -2.28
N HIS A 143 9.71 10.01 -1.50
CA HIS A 143 8.99 10.38 -0.28
C HIS A 143 9.81 10.23 1.01
N ARG A 144 11.10 9.86 0.92
CA ARG A 144 12.01 9.66 2.06
C ARG A 144 11.52 8.57 3.04
N LEU A 145 11.03 7.47 2.49
CA LEU A 145 10.42 6.35 3.21
C LEU A 145 11.23 5.04 3.10
N LEU A 146 12.52 5.10 2.78
CA LEU A 146 13.36 3.91 2.61
C LEU A 146 13.42 3.04 3.88
N GLY A 147 13.42 3.63 5.07
CA GLY A 147 13.51 2.92 6.35
C GLY A 147 12.21 2.26 6.85
N TYR A 148 11.15 2.21 6.05
CA TYR A 148 9.92 1.51 6.43
C TYR A 148 9.80 0.17 5.70
N PRO A 149 9.44 -0.90 6.42
CA PRO A 149 9.20 -2.20 5.81
C PRO A 149 8.12 -2.11 4.75
N THR A 150 8.30 -2.87 3.69
CA THR A 150 7.43 -2.88 2.54
C THR A 150 6.74 -4.23 2.38
N ARG A 151 5.52 -4.22 1.86
CA ARG A 151 4.79 -5.43 1.45
C ARG A 151 4.10 -5.19 0.11
N PHE A 152 4.07 -6.21 -0.73
CA PHE A 152 3.34 -6.19 -1.99
C PHE A 152 2.09 -7.05 -1.86
N ASP A 153 0.94 -6.44 -2.08
CA ASP A 153 -0.37 -7.08 -2.01
C ASP A 153 -1.01 -7.10 -3.41
N ILE A 154 -1.93 -8.04 -3.62
CA ILE A 154 -2.81 -8.02 -4.79
C ILE A 154 -4.26 -7.94 -4.30
N VAL A 155 -5.05 -7.06 -4.91
CA VAL A 155 -6.50 -7.03 -4.72
C VAL A 155 -7.17 -7.33 -6.05
N VAL A 156 -8.01 -8.36 -6.06
CA VAL A 156 -8.84 -8.68 -7.21
C VAL A 156 -10.27 -8.22 -6.94
N VAL A 157 -10.86 -7.52 -7.91
CA VAL A 157 -12.26 -7.08 -7.89
C VAL A 157 -12.98 -7.72 -9.08
N VAL A 158 -13.93 -8.60 -8.77
CA VAL A 158 -14.76 -9.28 -9.77
C VAL A 158 -16.13 -8.61 -9.83
N ALA A 159 -16.43 -7.99 -10.98
CA ALA A 159 -17.70 -7.35 -11.26
C ALA A 159 -18.77 -8.40 -11.60
N THR A 160 -19.29 -9.07 -10.57
CA THR A 160 -20.54 -9.86 -10.67
C THR A 160 -21.78 -8.98 -10.57
N ASP A 161 -21.68 -7.92 -9.78
CA ASP A 161 -22.64 -6.82 -9.66
C ASP A 161 -21.84 -5.49 -9.57
N PRO A 162 -22.16 -4.45 -10.37
CA PRO A 162 -21.46 -3.16 -10.32
C PRO A 162 -21.44 -2.47 -8.95
N LEU A 163 -22.47 -2.70 -8.13
CA LEU A 163 -22.67 -2.15 -6.79
C LEU A 163 -22.22 -3.10 -5.68
N ARG A 164 -22.08 -4.40 -5.98
CA ARG A 164 -21.71 -5.43 -5.00
C ARG A 164 -20.67 -6.40 -5.60
N PRO A 165 -19.46 -5.92 -5.92
CA PRO A 165 -18.46 -6.81 -6.47
C PRO A 165 -17.88 -7.75 -5.42
N VAL A 166 -17.40 -8.90 -5.88
CA VAL A 166 -16.60 -9.79 -5.04
C VAL A 166 -15.18 -9.24 -5.00
N ILE A 167 -14.67 -9.03 -3.78
CA ILE A 167 -13.33 -8.46 -3.56
C ILE A 167 -12.50 -9.46 -2.77
N GLN A 168 -11.37 -9.84 -3.35
CA GLN A 168 -10.39 -10.72 -2.72
C GLN A 168 -9.05 -10.02 -2.62
N HIS A 169 -8.30 -10.34 -1.57
CA HIS A 169 -7.08 -9.61 -1.22
C HIS A 169 -6.06 -10.60 -0.68
N TRP A 170 -4.93 -10.65 -1.36
CA TRP A 170 -3.76 -11.43 -0.99
C TRP A 170 -2.75 -10.48 -0.38
N GLU A 171 -2.56 -10.62 0.92
CA GLU A 171 -1.45 -9.98 1.62
C GLU A 171 -0.15 -10.72 1.29
N ASN A 172 0.95 -9.97 1.10
CA ASN A 172 2.26 -10.57 0.78
C ASN A 172 2.20 -11.48 -0.45
N ALA A 173 1.57 -11.00 -1.51
CA ALA A 173 1.36 -11.76 -2.73
C ALA A 173 2.68 -12.13 -3.43
N PHE A 174 3.72 -11.32 -3.25
CA PHE A 174 5.08 -11.61 -3.69
C PHE A 174 6.10 -10.79 -2.88
N ASP A 175 7.34 -11.26 -2.85
CA ASP A 175 8.47 -10.55 -2.25
C ASP A 175 9.09 -9.56 -3.25
N ALA A 176 9.81 -8.55 -2.75
CA ALA A 176 10.54 -7.62 -3.63
C ALA A 176 11.49 -8.38 -4.56
N VAL A 177 11.38 -8.17 -5.88
CA VAL A 177 12.23 -8.85 -6.87
C VAL A 177 13.30 -7.91 -7.41
N GLY A 178 14.57 -8.33 -7.32
CA GLY A 178 15.77 -7.62 -7.77
C GLY A 178 16.77 -7.38 -6.64
N ASP A 179 17.96 -6.88 -6.97
CA ASP A 179 18.98 -6.50 -5.98
C ASP A 179 18.56 -5.22 -5.25
N LEU A 180 17.89 -5.40 -4.11
CA LEU A 180 17.09 -4.37 -3.46
C LEU A 180 17.19 -4.44 -1.94
N ASP A 181 18.41 -4.51 -1.41
CA ASP A 181 18.70 -4.45 0.04
C ASP A 181 18.04 -3.25 0.75
N SER A 182 17.67 -2.20 -0.01
CA SER A 182 16.96 -1.00 0.49
C SER A 182 15.42 -1.13 0.58
N MET A 183 14.86 -2.30 0.28
CA MET A 183 13.43 -2.58 0.39
C MET A 183 12.99 -3.07 1.76
N TYR A 184 13.86 -3.81 2.43
CA TYR A 184 13.71 -4.34 3.78
C TYR A 184 14.33 -3.41 4.82
#